data_AF-A0A1F6M7Y4-F1
#
_entry.id   AF-A0A1F6M7Y4-F1
#
_cell.length_a   1.000
_cell.length_b   1.000
_cell.length_c   1.000
_cell.angle_alpha   90.00
_cell.angle_beta   90.00
_cell.angle_gamma   90.00
#
_symmetry.space_group_name_H-M   'P 1'
#
loop_
_entity.id
_entity.type
_entity.pdbx_description
1 polymer ?
#
loop_
_entity_poly.entity_id
_entity_poly.type
_entity_poly.pdbx_seq_one_letter_code
_entity_poly.pdbx_strand_id
1 'polypeptide(L)'
;MIETLVQFYDELDVLYRGIEKDCYECRDPDCMGYIWLLKEEVERLYELSVPLVQVNNGPTFIHSFPIAANGQPDLSVRYPQCSQLCTDSRTCSIHEDRPWICRLYPLGLETEEDGTVVWALHQDCLHVRRLKERGLLSDFELRARNIINNLSPRLLEEIVKTYREVDVLSSFPNGENDYSCLQEVSHVEM
;
A
#
# COMPACT_ATOMS: atom_id res chain seq x y z
N MET A 1 9.28 -6.58 -18.97
CA MET A 1 9.95 -5.89 -17.87
C MET A 1 9.18 -4.61 -17.59
N ILE A 2 8.87 -4.37 -16.33
CA ILE A 2 8.12 -3.21 -15.83
C ILE A 2 9.16 -2.20 -15.32
N GLU A 3 9.34 -1.12 -16.06
CA GLU A 3 10.38 -0.11 -15.81
C GLU A 3 9.87 1.10 -15.05
N THR A 4 8.58 1.38 -15.11
CA THR A 4 7.96 2.58 -14.51
C THR A 4 6.79 2.24 -13.60
N LEU A 5 6.47 3.15 -12.68
CA LEU A 5 5.29 3.02 -11.82
C LEU A 5 3.99 2.94 -12.62
N VAL A 6 3.88 3.70 -13.71
CA VAL A 6 2.69 3.67 -14.58
C VAL A 6 2.47 2.28 -15.18
N GLN A 7 3.54 1.66 -15.71
CA GLN A 7 3.46 0.29 -16.22
C GLN A 7 3.09 -0.70 -15.10
N PHE A 8 3.59 -0.48 -13.89
CA PHE A 8 3.23 -1.33 -12.76
C PHE A 8 1.75 -1.17 -12.40
N TYR A 9 1.22 0.04 -12.40
CA TYR A 9 -0.20 0.29 -12.16
C TYR A 9 -1.08 -0.41 -13.18
N ASP A 10 -0.72 -0.37 -14.47
CA ASP A 10 -1.47 -1.05 -15.53
C ASP A 10 -1.55 -2.57 -15.27
N GLU A 11 -0.45 -3.19 -14.85
CA GLU A 11 -0.40 -4.62 -14.51
C GLU A 11 -1.22 -4.95 -13.26
N LEU A 12 -1.20 -4.08 -12.25
CA LEU A 12 -2.03 -4.21 -11.04
C LEU A 12 -3.53 -4.08 -11.38
N ASP A 13 -3.93 -3.11 -12.20
CA ASP A 13 -5.31 -2.95 -12.63
C ASP A 13 -5.80 -4.18 -13.42
N VAL A 14 -4.92 -4.85 -14.16
CA VAL A 14 -5.22 -6.14 -14.81
C VAL A 14 -5.28 -7.30 -13.81
N LEU A 15 -4.41 -7.33 -12.79
CA LEU A 15 -4.42 -8.32 -11.73
C LEU A 15 -5.74 -8.28 -10.95
N TYR A 16 -6.18 -7.08 -10.57
CA TYR A 16 -7.34 -6.83 -9.72
C TYR A 16 -8.67 -6.69 -10.47
N ARG A 17 -8.74 -7.05 -11.74
CA ARG A 17 -10.01 -6.96 -12.49
C ARG A 17 -11.15 -7.68 -11.76
N GLY A 18 -12.20 -6.95 -11.41
CA GLY A 18 -13.35 -7.47 -10.67
C GLY A 18 -13.31 -7.22 -9.16
N ILE A 19 -12.21 -6.65 -8.64
CA ILE A 19 -12.08 -6.28 -7.22
C ILE A 19 -13.13 -5.26 -6.80
N GLU A 20 -13.57 -4.39 -7.72
CA GLU A 20 -14.51 -3.30 -7.46
C GLU A 20 -15.83 -3.79 -6.86
N LYS A 21 -16.30 -4.97 -7.29
CA LYS A 21 -17.52 -5.59 -6.75
C LYS A 21 -17.30 -6.06 -5.31
N ASP A 22 -16.14 -6.64 -5.05
CA ASP A 22 -15.80 -7.14 -3.73
C ASP A 22 -15.58 -5.96 -2.76
N CYS A 23 -14.91 -4.89 -3.20
CA CYS A 23 -14.77 -3.64 -2.44
C CYS A 23 -16.11 -2.96 -2.15
N TYR A 24 -17.04 -2.93 -3.12
CA TYR A 24 -18.37 -2.35 -2.91
C TYR A 24 -19.15 -3.05 -1.79
N GLU A 25 -19.04 -4.38 -1.72
CA GLU A 25 -19.71 -5.21 -0.71
C GLU A 25 -18.91 -5.31 0.61
N CYS A 26 -17.68 -4.81 0.62
CA CYS A 26 -16.77 -4.85 1.78
C CYS A 26 -17.31 -4.02 2.95
N ARG A 27 -17.12 -4.56 4.16
CA ARG A 27 -17.42 -3.89 5.44
C ARG A 27 -16.20 -3.81 6.35
N ASP A 28 -15.05 -4.26 5.87
CA ASP A 28 -13.80 -4.11 6.59
C ASP A 28 -13.43 -2.63 6.62
N PRO A 29 -12.64 -2.18 7.61
CA PRO A 29 -12.16 -0.80 7.64
C PRO A 29 -11.30 -0.48 6.39
N ASP A 30 -11.89 0.22 5.42
CA ASP A 30 -11.20 0.60 4.18
C ASP A 30 -10.21 1.76 4.39
N CYS A 31 -9.10 1.73 3.64
CA CYS A 31 -8.10 2.81 3.57
C CYS A 31 -7.61 3.32 4.92
N MET A 32 -7.34 2.39 5.83
CA MET A 32 -6.75 2.65 7.13
C MET A 32 -5.24 2.49 7.05
N GLY A 33 -4.50 3.44 7.60
CA GLY A 33 -3.04 3.33 7.75
C GLY A 33 -2.25 4.45 7.10
N TYR A 34 -0.93 4.32 7.21
CA TYR A 34 0.01 5.31 6.70
C TYR A 34 0.18 5.14 5.20
N ILE A 35 -0.45 6.03 4.44
CA ILE A 35 -0.28 6.08 2.98
C ILE A 35 1.02 6.80 2.68
N TRP A 36 2.10 6.02 2.59
CA TRP A 36 3.42 6.50 2.20
C TRP A 36 3.53 6.63 0.67
N LEU A 37 4.42 7.50 0.24
CA LEU A 37 4.57 7.92 -1.16
C LEU A 37 5.98 7.62 -1.66
N LEU A 38 6.06 7.19 -2.91
CA LEU A 38 7.32 7.21 -3.66
C LEU A 38 7.63 8.63 -4.10
N LYS A 39 8.92 8.91 -4.38
CA LYS A 39 9.38 10.28 -4.68
C LYS A 39 8.65 10.87 -5.89
N GLU A 40 8.45 10.07 -6.93
CA GLU A 40 7.74 10.48 -8.15
C GLU A 40 6.27 10.83 -7.89
N GLU A 41 5.66 10.35 -6.81
CA GLU A 41 4.26 10.60 -6.47
C GLU A 41 4.06 11.88 -5.66
N VAL A 42 5.08 12.29 -4.90
CA VAL A 42 5.04 13.47 -4.03
C VAL A 42 4.71 14.73 -4.83
N GLU A 43 5.42 14.96 -5.94
CA GLU A 43 5.24 16.17 -6.75
C GLU A 43 3.82 16.26 -7.32
N ARG A 44 3.33 15.16 -7.92
CA ARG A 44 1.99 15.09 -8.49
C ARG A 44 0.90 15.34 -7.45
N LEU A 45 0.99 14.72 -6.27
CA LEU A 45 -0.02 14.91 -5.22
C LEU A 45 0.05 16.30 -4.59
N TYR A 46 1.24 16.89 -4.53
CA TYR A 46 1.41 18.28 -4.09
C TYR A 46 0.71 19.26 -5.02
N GLU A 47 0.84 19.09 -6.34
CA GLU A 47 0.14 19.92 -7.35
C GLU A 47 -1.39 19.83 -7.22
N LEU A 48 -1.91 18.69 -6.78
CA LEU A 48 -3.33 18.47 -6.49
C LEU A 48 -3.79 19.02 -5.13
N SER A 49 -2.93 19.74 -4.42
CA SER A 49 -3.20 20.27 -3.08
C SER A 49 -3.56 19.20 -2.05
N VAL A 50 -3.07 17.97 -2.24
CA VAL A 50 -3.21 16.90 -1.25
C VAL A 50 -2.35 17.27 -0.03
N PRO A 51 -2.89 17.23 1.20
CA PRO A 51 -2.09 17.46 2.39
C PRO A 51 -1.04 16.37 2.54
N LEU A 52 0.24 16.74 2.47
CA LEU A 52 1.38 15.84 2.63
C LEU A 52 2.15 16.15 3.91
N VAL A 53 2.74 15.13 4.52
CA VAL A 53 3.64 15.27 5.67
C VAL A 53 4.92 14.47 5.41
N GLN A 54 6.07 15.11 5.58
CA GLN A 54 7.37 14.45 5.54
C GLN A 54 7.90 14.29 6.97
N VAL A 55 8.39 13.09 7.31
CA VAL A 55 8.92 12.79 8.63
C VAL A 55 10.44 12.74 8.58
N ASN A 56 11.13 13.56 9.40
CA ASN A 56 12.59 13.55 9.57
C ASN A 56 13.42 13.63 8.27
N ASN A 57 12.97 14.40 7.26
CA ASN A 57 13.56 14.43 5.91
C ASN A 57 13.60 13.06 5.20
N GLY A 58 12.79 12.11 5.65
CA GLY A 58 12.67 10.76 5.10
C GLY A 58 11.38 10.59 4.29
N PRO A 59 10.59 9.53 4.55
CA PRO A 59 9.43 9.21 3.73
C PRO A 59 8.34 10.26 3.89
N THR A 60 7.58 10.43 2.81
CA THR A 60 6.44 11.35 2.75
C THR A 60 5.16 10.54 2.79
N PHE A 61 4.15 11.06 3.48
CA PHE A 61 2.85 10.44 3.64
C PHE A 61 1.74 11.41 3.24
N ILE A 62 0.59 10.88 2.83
CA ILE A 62 -0.65 11.66 2.86
C ILE A 62 -0.98 11.94 4.32
N HIS A 63 -1.10 13.22 4.67
CA HIS A 63 -1.41 13.66 6.01
C HIS A 63 -2.83 13.21 6.39
N SER A 64 -2.89 12.20 7.25
CA SER A 64 -4.14 11.57 7.69
C SER A 64 -4.35 11.69 9.20
N PHE A 65 -3.39 12.26 9.93
CA PHE A 65 -3.50 12.44 11.37
C PHE A 65 -4.57 13.49 11.70
N PRO A 66 -5.50 13.21 12.61
CA PRO A 66 -6.45 14.21 13.07
C PRO A 66 -5.71 15.34 13.80
N ILE A 67 -6.30 16.53 13.81
CA ILE A 67 -5.76 17.66 14.57
C ILE A 67 -6.33 17.61 16.00
N ALA A 68 -5.45 17.53 16.98
CA ALA A 68 -5.80 17.59 18.40
C ALA A 68 -6.31 18.99 18.78
N ALA A 69 -6.94 19.10 19.96
CA ALA A 69 -7.50 20.36 20.46
C ALA A 69 -6.47 21.51 20.61
N ASN A 70 -5.17 21.19 20.65
CA ASN A 70 -4.08 22.17 20.69
C ASN A 70 -3.60 22.61 19.29
N GLY A 71 -4.27 22.17 18.21
CA GLY A 71 -3.91 22.50 16.83
C GLY A 71 -2.75 21.69 16.25
N GLN A 72 -2.25 20.68 16.95
CA GLN A 72 -1.16 19.81 16.48
C GLN A 72 -1.70 18.46 15.96
N PRO A 73 -1.01 17.79 15.02
CA PRO A 73 -1.34 16.42 14.63
C PRO A 73 -1.35 15.46 15.83
N ASP A 74 -2.43 14.69 15.96
CA ASP A 74 -2.53 13.60 16.92
C ASP A 74 -1.90 12.33 16.34
N LEU A 75 -0.66 12.08 16.75
CA LEU A 75 0.12 10.92 16.31
C LEU A 75 -0.22 9.64 17.08
N SER A 76 -1.17 9.67 18.03
CA SER A 76 -1.58 8.47 18.79
C SER A 76 -2.44 7.51 17.97
N VAL A 77 -3.00 7.97 16.84
CA VAL A 77 -3.81 7.14 15.94
C VAL A 77 -2.91 6.27 15.08
N ARG A 78 -2.96 4.96 15.34
CA ARG A 78 -2.10 3.95 14.70
C ARG A 78 -2.43 3.67 13.24
N TYR A 79 -3.69 3.76 12.85
CA TYR A 79 -4.12 3.62 11.46
C TYR A 79 -5.12 4.71 11.18
N PRO A 80 -4.68 5.94 10.92
CA PRO A 80 -5.62 7.01 10.63
C PRO A 80 -6.38 6.68 9.35
N GLN A 81 -7.65 7.08 9.31
CA GLN A 81 -8.41 7.08 8.08
C GLN A 81 -7.77 8.06 7.10
N CYS A 82 -7.58 7.63 5.85
CA CYS A 82 -7.10 8.50 4.79
C CYS A 82 -7.94 9.78 4.68
N SER A 83 -7.27 10.95 4.72
CA SER A 83 -7.94 12.25 4.58
C SER A 83 -8.59 12.47 3.21
N GLN A 84 -8.25 11.64 2.22
CA GLN A 84 -8.81 11.70 0.87
C GLN A 84 -10.02 10.79 0.68
N LEU A 85 -10.34 9.91 1.64
CA LEU A 85 -11.51 9.04 1.60
C LEU A 85 -12.69 9.69 2.34
N CYS A 86 -13.76 10.00 1.59
CA CYS A 86 -15.05 10.32 2.18
C CYS A 86 -15.76 9.02 2.59
N THR A 87 -15.83 8.75 3.90
CA THR A 87 -16.46 7.54 4.47
C THR A 87 -17.93 7.39 4.12
N ASP A 88 -18.69 8.48 4.16
CA ASP A 88 -20.14 8.46 3.94
C ASP A 88 -20.50 8.02 2.52
N SER A 89 -19.71 8.45 1.54
CA SER A 89 -19.94 8.16 0.12
C SER A 89 -19.02 7.05 -0.42
N ARG A 90 -18.04 6.59 0.38
CA ARG A 90 -16.96 5.69 -0.03
C ARG A 90 -16.24 6.15 -1.30
N THR A 91 -16.07 7.46 -1.44
CA THR A 91 -15.40 8.07 -2.60
C THR A 91 -14.04 8.62 -2.21
N CYS A 92 -13.04 8.39 -3.05
CA CYS A 92 -11.71 8.95 -2.89
C CYS A 92 -11.56 10.18 -3.80
N SER A 93 -11.22 11.34 -3.23
CA SER A 93 -11.03 12.59 -3.97
C SER A 93 -9.91 12.53 -5.00
N ILE A 94 -8.93 11.64 -4.78
CA ILE A 94 -7.77 11.42 -5.65
C ILE A 94 -7.79 10.02 -6.27
N HIS A 95 -8.98 9.45 -6.55
CA HIS A 95 -9.07 8.06 -7.00
C HIS A 95 -8.18 7.73 -8.22
N GLU A 96 -8.12 8.64 -9.19
CA GLU A 96 -7.30 8.51 -10.41
C GLU A 96 -5.80 8.74 -10.15
N ASP A 97 -5.49 9.53 -9.13
CA ASP A 97 -4.12 9.91 -8.73
C ASP A 97 -3.64 9.12 -7.50
N ARG A 98 -4.38 8.07 -7.10
CA ARG A 98 -4.08 7.31 -5.90
C ARG A 98 -2.65 6.74 -5.97
N PRO A 99 -1.88 6.83 -4.87
CA PRO A 99 -0.50 6.39 -4.87
C PRO A 99 -0.41 4.86 -4.96
N TRP A 100 0.79 4.42 -5.28
CA TRP A 100 1.24 3.06 -5.49
C TRP A 100 0.76 2.15 -4.35
N ILE A 101 0.95 2.56 -3.09
CA ILE A 101 0.60 1.74 -1.93
C ILE A 101 -0.92 1.51 -1.85
N CYS A 102 -1.72 2.49 -2.28
CA CYS A 102 -3.18 2.34 -2.36
C CYS A 102 -3.60 1.46 -3.54
N ARG A 103 -2.83 1.42 -4.63
CA ARG A 103 -3.06 0.53 -5.78
C ARG A 103 -2.62 -0.90 -5.49
N LEU A 104 -1.68 -1.08 -4.58
CA LEU A 104 -1.08 -2.36 -4.27
C LEU A 104 -1.99 -3.24 -3.42
N TYR A 105 -2.77 -2.69 -2.48
CA TYR A 105 -3.61 -3.52 -1.61
C TYR A 105 -4.60 -4.36 -2.43
N PRO A 106 -4.74 -5.69 -2.19
CA PRO A 106 -4.31 -6.45 -1.01
C PRO A 106 -2.90 -7.05 -1.04
N LEU A 107 -2.08 -6.71 -2.03
CA LEU A 107 -0.64 -6.98 -1.94
C LEU A 107 0.02 -5.93 -1.02
N GLY A 108 1.16 -6.29 -0.47
CA GLY A 108 1.89 -5.46 0.48
C GLY A 108 3.36 -5.82 0.54
N LEU A 109 4.11 -5.01 1.27
CA LEU A 109 5.42 -5.37 1.79
C LEU A 109 5.31 -5.50 3.30
N GLU A 110 5.91 -6.56 3.83
CA GLU A 110 5.93 -6.85 5.27
C GLU A 110 7.37 -7.18 5.70
N THR A 111 7.72 -6.80 6.93
CA THR A 111 9.00 -7.14 7.55
C THR A 111 8.78 -8.27 8.54
N GLU A 112 9.43 -9.40 8.29
CA GLU A 112 9.42 -10.58 9.17
C GLU A 112 10.25 -10.33 10.45
N GLU A 113 10.11 -11.19 11.47
CA GLU A 113 10.81 -11.03 12.76
C GLU A 113 12.35 -10.99 12.63
N ASP A 114 12.91 -11.64 11.61
CA ASP A 114 14.34 -11.66 11.33
C ASP A 114 14.83 -10.44 10.51
N GLY A 115 13.92 -9.51 10.19
CA GLY A 115 14.18 -8.31 9.39
C GLY A 115 14.09 -8.53 7.88
N THR A 116 13.71 -9.73 7.43
CA THR A 116 13.50 -10.02 6.01
C THR A 116 12.27 -9.29 5.50
N VAL A 117 12.40 -8.58 4.37
CA VAL A 117 11.26 -7.96 3.70
C VAL A 117 10.66 -8.95 2.71
N VAL A 118 9.35 -9.16 2.78
CA VAL A 118 8.61 -10.07 1.91
C VAL A 118 7.51 -9.33 1.15
N TRP A 119 7.23 -9.82 -0.06
CA TRP A 119 5.97 -9.53 -0.73
C TRP A 119 4.86 -10.35 -0.06
N ALA A 120 3.87 -9.65 0.48
CA ALA A 120 2.78 -10.23 1.24
C ALA A 120 1.46 -10.14 0.47
N LEU A 121 0.57 -11.10 0.70
CA LEU A 121 -0.84 -11.05 0.33
C LEU A 121 -1.70 -11.06 1.58
N HIS A 122 -2.34 -9.93 1.87
CA HIS A 122 -3.18 -9.75 3.04
C HIS A 122 -4.46 -10.59 2.95
N GLN A 123 -4.65 -11.49 3.91
CA GLN A 123 -5.75 -12.46 3.95
C GLN A 123 -7.05 -11.89 4.53
N ASP A 124 -6.96 -10.75 5.22
CA ASP A 124 -8.08 -10.00 5.77
C ASP A 124 -8.88 -9.24 4.69
N CYS A 125 -8.39 -9.15 3.46
CA CYS A 125 -9.12 -8.55 2.35
C CYS A 125 -10.29 -9.43 1.88
N LEU A 126 -11.50 -8.85 1.77
CA LEU A 126 -12.68 -9.58 1.26
C LEU A 126 -12.46 -10.16 -0.15
N HIS A 127 -11.74 -9.47 -1.03
CA HIS A 127 -11.43 -9.98 -2.38
C HIS A 127 -10.61 -11.27 -2.30
N VAL A 128 -9.58 -11.30 -1.46
CA VAL A 128 -8.72 -12.47 -1.25
C VAL A 128 -9.51 -13.64 -0.66
N ARG A 129 -10.37 -13.39 0.32
CA ARG A 129 -11.28 -14.40 0.87
C ARG A 129 -12.19 -15.00 -0.21
N ARG A 130 -12.74 -14.17 -1.10
CA ARG A 130 -13.60 -14.62 -2.21
C ARG A 130 -12.84 -15.39 -3.28
N LEU A 131 -11.61 -14.98 -3.61
CA LEU A 131 -10.73 -15.75 -4.50
C LEU A 131 -10.49 -17.15 -3.93
N LYS A 132 -10.25 -17.25 -2.62
CA LYS A 132 -10.09 -18.53 -1.91
C LYS A 132 -11.36 -19.39 -1.97
N GLU A 133 -12.52 -18.82 -1.68
CA GLU A 133 -13.82 -19.52 -1.77
C GLU A 133 -14.14 -20.02 -3.19
N ARG A 134 -13.73 -19.25 -4.21
CA ARG A 134 -13.91 -19.61 -5.63
C ARG A 134 -12.85 -20.58 -6.15
N GLY A 135 -11.83 -20.92 -5.36
CA GLY A 135 -10.71 -21.76 -5.79
C GLY A 135 -9.76 -21.10 -6.78
N LEU A 136 -9.73 -19.76 -6.84
CA LEU A 136 -8.94 -18.96 -7.78
C LEU A 136 -7.70 -18.31 -7.15
N LEU A 137 -7.47 -18.54 -5.85
CA LEU A 137 -6.39 -17.89 -5.11
C LEU A 137 -5.01 -18.24 -5.67
N SER A 138 -4.73 -19.51 -5.96
CA SER A 138 -3.41 -19.92 -6.47
C SER A 138 -3.09 -19.32 -7.84
N ASP A 139 -4.08 -19.19 -8.72
CA ASP A 139 -3.91 -18.52 -10.02
C ASP A 139 -3.62 -17.02 -9.83
N PHE A 140 -4.29 -16.39 -8.88
CA PHE A 140 -4.03 -15.00 -8.51
C PHE A 140 -2.60 -14.82 -7.96
N GLU A 141 -2.16 -15.66 -7.02
CA GLU A 141 -0.82 -15.61 -6.43
C GLU A 141 0.27 -15.82 -7.50
N LEU A 142 0.06 -16.75 -8.43
CA LEU A 142 0.99 -16.99 -9.54
C LEU A 142 1.11 -15.75 -10.44
N ARG A 143 -0.03 -15.11 -10.79
CA ARG A 143 -0.03 -13.88 -11.58
C ARG A 143 0.66 -12.73 -10.83
N ALA A 144 0.40 -12.58 -9.53
CA ALA A 144 1.06 -11.58 -8.70
C ALA A 144 2.58 -11.77 -8.69
N ARG A 145 3.07 -12.99 -8.45
CA ARG A 145 4.51 -13.30 -8.51
C ARG A 145 5.12 -12.99 -9.87
N ASN A 146 4.41 -13.30 -10.97
CA ASN A 146 4.90 -12.99 -12.31
C ASN A 146 5.06 -11.49 -12.55
N ILE A 147 4.12 -10.67 -12.04
CA ILE A 147 4.22 -9.21 -12.12
C ILE A 147 5.43 -8.73 -11.29
N ILE A 148 5.55 -9.19 -10.04
CA ILE A 148 6.65 -8.83 -9.14
C ILE A 148 8.01 -9.19 -9.77
N ASN A 149 8.16 -10.40 -10.31
CA ASN A 149 9.39 -10.88 -10.94
C ASN A 149 9.72 -10.16 -12.27
N ASN A 150 8.77 -9.41 -12.81
CA ASN A 150 8.97 -8.63 -14.03
C ASN A 150 9.35 -7.17 -13.74
N LEU A 151 9.36 -6.74 -12.47
CA LEU A 151 9.84 -5.41 -12.07
C LEU A 151 11.31 -5.24 -12.43
N SER A 152 11.65 -4.06 -12.96
CA SER A 152 13.04 -3.68 -13.15
C SER A 152 13.75 -3.56 -11.80
N PRO A 153 15.06 -3.89 -11.71
CA PRO A 153 15.80 -3.77 -10.46
C PRO A 153 15.76 -2.37 -9.86
N ARG A 154 15.81 -1.33 -10.70
CA ARG A 154 15.75 0.08 -10.28
C ARG A 154 14.42 0.42 -9.61
N LEU A 155 13.30 -0.01 -10.19
CA LEU A 155 11.98 0.26 -9.61
C LEU A 155 11.78 -0.51 -8.30
N LEU A 156 12.22 -1.77 -8.25
CA LEU A 156 12.19 -2.56 -7.03
C LEU A 156 13.04 -1.91 -5.93
N GLU A 157 14.22 -1.41 -6.26
CA GLU A 157 15.09 -0.71 -5.31
C GLU A 157 14.42 0.51 -4.70
N GLU A 158 13.79 1.35 -5.54
CA GLU A 158 13.09 2.54 -5.06
C GLU A 158 11.95 2.17 -4.08
N ILE A 159 11.13 1.20 -4.46
CA ILE A 159 10.01 0.71 -3.64
C ILE A 159 10.52 0.20 -2.28
N VAL A 160 11.52 -0.68 -2.29
CA VAL A 160 12.02 -1.34 -1.08
C VAL A 160 12.75 -0.37 -0.17
N LYS A 161 13.49 0.58 -0.75
CA LYS A 161 14.17 1.63 0.02
C LYS A 161 13.15 2.51 0.75
N THR A 162 12.13 3.00 0.05
CA THR A 162 11.07 3.80 0.68
C THR A 162 10.31 2.99 1.73
N TYR A 163 9.99 1.73 1.44
CA TYR A 163 9.35 0.85 2.41
C TYR A 163 10.18 0.70 3.70
N ARG A 164 11.48 0.43 3.60
CA ARG A 164 12.36 0.31 4.78
C ARG A 164 12.41 1.59 5.60
N GLU A 165 12.45 2.75 4.95
CA GLU A 165 12.39 4.04 5.64
C GLU A 165 11.06 4.21 6.40
N VAL A 166 9.95 3.74 5.83
CA VAL A 166 8.63 3.73 6.49
C VAL A 166 8.61 2.76 7.66
N ASP A 167 9.08 1.52 7.45
CA ASP A 167 9.04 0.43 8.42
C ASP A 167 9.79 0.78 9.73
N VAL A 168 10.95 1.44 9.61
CA VAL A 168 11.74 1.95 10.75
C VAL A 168 10.97 3.00 11.56
N LEU A 169 10.10 3.79 10.92
CA LEU A 169 9.27 4.78 11.59
C LEU A 169 8.00 4.16 12.16
N SER A 170 7.46 3.14 11.50
CA SER A 170 6.19 2.50 11.81
C SER A 170 6.32 1.27 12.68
N SER A 171 7.40 1.12 13.46
CA SER A 171 7.57 0.03 14.43
C SER A 171 6.50 0.12 15.54
N PHE A 172 5.25 -0.22 15.22
CA PHE A 172 4.11 -0.22 16.12
C PHE A 172 4.09 -1.57 16.84
N PRO A 173 4.28 -1.59 18.17
CA PRO A 173 4.68 -2.80 18.87
C PRO A 173 3.61 -3.89 19.04
N ASN A 174 2.42 -3.84 18.42
CA ASN A 174 1.37 -4.82 18.71
C ASN A 174 0.31 -5.01 17.61
N GLY A 175 0.53 -5.83 16.59
CA GLY A 175 -0.58 -6.31 15.77
C GLY A 175 -0.08 -7.07 14.56
N GLU A 176 -0.34 -8.36 14.53
CA GLU A 176 -0.07 -9.22 13.37
C GLU A 176 -1.06 -8.85 12.27
N ASN A 177 -0.56 -8.39 11.12
CA ASN A 177 -1.33 -8.41 9.89
C ASN A 177 -1.47 -9.88 9.48
N ASP A 178 -2.69 -10.34 9.19
CA ASP A 178 -2.90 -11.69 8.63
C ASP A 178 -2.53 -11.66 7.14
N TYR A 179 -1.38 -12.22 6.79
CA TYR A 179 -0.89 -12.30 5.42
C TYR A 179 -0.28 -13.66 5.09
N SER A 180 -0.23 -13.98 3.79
CA SER A 180 0.62 -15.05 3.27
C SER A 180 1.84 -14.45 2.58
N CYS A 181 3.01 -15.03 2.84
CA CYS A 181 4.22 -14.68 2.10
C CYS A 181 4.11 -15.20 0.66
N LEU A 182 4.19 -14.29 -0.31
CA LEU A 182 4.38 -14.65 -1.70
C LEU A 182 5.85 -14.98 -1.89
N GLN A 183 6.74 -14.02 -1.77
CA GLN A 183 8.16 -14.26 -1.95
C GLN A 183 8.99 -13.24 -1.19
N GLU A 184 10.20 -13.62 -0.80
CA GLU A 184 11.19 -12.68 -0.28
C GLU A 184 11.52 -11.63 -1.34
N VAL A 185 11.76 -10.40 -0.87
CA VAL A 185 12.38 -9.37 -1.70
C VAL A 185 13.85 -9.74 -1.85
N SER A 186 14.24 -10.18 -3.04
CA SER A 186 15.65 -10.49 -3.36
C SER A 186 16.55 -9.28 -3.07
N HIS A 187 17.75 -9.53 -2.54
CA HIS A 187 18.71 -8.50 -2.13
C HIS A 187 18.86 -7.41 -3.20
N VAL A 188 18.31 -6.24 -2.90
CA VAL A 188 18.68 -5.00 -3.56
C VAL A 188 19.96 -4.54 -2.88
N GLU A 189 21.09 -4.60 -3.60
CA GLU A 189 22.36 -4.03 -3.11
C GLU A 189 22.15 -2.54 -2.86
N MET A 190 22.54 -2.08 -1.67
CA MET A 190 22.46 -0.68 -1.25
C MET A 190 23.61 0.16 -1.80
#